data_AF-A0A552ET95-F1
#
_entry.id   AF-A0A552ET95-F1
#
_cell.length_a   1.000
_cell.length_b   1.000
_cell.length_c   1.000
_cell.angle_alpha   90.00
_cell.angle_beta   90.00
_cell.angle_gamma   90.00
#
_symmetry.space_group_name_H-M   'P 1'
#
loop_
_entity.id
_entity.type
_entity.pdbx_description
1 polymer ?
#
loop_
_entity_poly.entity_id
_entity_poly.type
_entity_poly.pdbx_seq_one_letter_code
_entity_poly.pdbx_strand_id
1 'polypeptide(L)'
;MLTIKLILLIMLNSSQLQHLISKSLRYLLVIGTIAPLTSLEARPVQATPPSSAAPPKEAIAPIPAESKEYTLGEGDKVRVTIYQVADLSGDFLVLADGTLTLPLIGSVKVEGMTVTEAGQTLAKRYTTYLKRPVVTVSILTPRPLQIAIAGEVNRPGTYTINPEQSQKTPLLTEIIQKAGGVTTVADIGQVQIRRNIKGQEQLIQANLWQLIQKGDKNQDISLRDGDSIVIPTKTTLSVGEVNQLADANFGLDSDREINVTVVGEVYRPGSHRIVPNQVNTVTTEDNRGIRRQPARLTQAIQQAGGIKPLADIRQVQVLRYTRDGSQQKIPVDLWSLLEKGDITSDIFLQEGDTVIIPTATEISAKESETLASASFAPKTINVKVVGEVTKPGTIEVPPNTPLNQAILTAGDFDKRRANQSTVELIRLNPNGTVTKTSINIDFSQGINEKTNPILRNNDVVVVHRSGLASATDTLGTVLSPFTGLTGLFNGFFNLFR
;
A
#
# COMPACT_ATOMS: atom_id res chain seq x y z
N MET A 1 6.17 -13.81 -61.03
CA MET A 1 6.86 -15.09 -60.75
C MET A 1 7.48 -14.97 -59.38
N LEU A 2 6.83 -15.65 -58.43
CA LEU A 2 6.88 -15.48 -56.99
C LEU A 2 8.19 -16.02 -56.40
N THR A 3 8.80 -15.24 -55.52
CA THR A 3 9.80 -15.69 -54.56
C THR A 3 9.46 -15.07 -53.21
N ILE A 4 9.78 -15.81 -52.15
CA ILE A 4 9.90 -15.41 -50.74
C ILE A 4 8.72 -15.79 -49.81
N LYS A 5 9.11 -16.60 -48.82
CA LYS A 5 8.60 -16.76 -47.45
C LYS A 5 7.33 -17.57 -47.19
N LEU A 6 7.59 -18.65 -46.46
CA LEU A 6 6.99 -18.92 -45.15
C LEU A 6 5.56 -19.46 -45.19
N ILE A 7 5.44 -20.79 -45.18
CA ILE A 7 4.42 -21.59 -44.45
C ILE A 7 4.89 -23.05 -44.57
N LEU A 8 5.35 -23.63 -43.46
CA LEU A 8 5.61 -25.06 -43.31
C LEU A 8 4.79 -25.51 -42.09
N LEU A 9 3.61 -26.11 -42.33
CA LEU A 9 3.36 -27.55 -42.24
C LEU A 9 3.47 -28.04 -40.78
N ILE A 10 2.40 -27.97 -40.00
CA ILE A 10 1.41 -29.06 -39.80
C ILE A 10 2.08 -30.45 -39.77
N MET A 11 2.34 -30.89 -38.53
CA MET A 11 1.98 -32.20 -37.98
C MET A 11 2.19 -33.40 -38.91
N LEU A 12 3.38 -34.00 -38.87
CA LEU A 12 3.50 -35.44 -39.07
C LEU A 12 3.52 -36.15 -37.72
N ASN A 13 2.52 -36.99 -37.58
CA ASN A 13 2.27 -37.95 -36.54
C ASN A 13 3.23 -39.15 -36.66
N SER A 14 3.14 -40.03 -35.67
CA SER A 14 3.52 -41.44 -35.67
C SER A 14 5.01 -41.79 -35.66
N SER A 15 5.48 -42.06 -34.44
CA SER A 15 6.04 -43.36 -34.05
C SER A 15 6.83 -44.09 -35.12
N GLN A 16 8.15 -43.91 -35.15
CA GLN A 16 9.18 -44.89 -35.55
C GLN A 16 10.53 -44.15 -35.51
N LEU A 17 11.16 -44.06 -34.34
CA LEU A 17 12.60 -43.73 -34.25
C LEU A 17 13.22 -44.26 -32.95
N GLN A 18 12.97 -45.54 -32.66
CA GLN A 18 13.96 -46.35 -31.95
C GLN A 18 14.92 -46.92 -33.00
N HIS A 19 16.20 -47.01 -32.62
CA HIS A 19 17.32 -47.49 -33.42
C HIS A 19 17.83 -46.56 -34.54
N LEU A 20 18.92 -45.84 -34.24
CA LEU A 20 20.24 -46.01 -34.90
C LEU A 20 21.10 -44.78 -34.66
N ILE A 21 21.79 -44.72 -33.51
CA ILE A 21 23.00 -43.90 -33.37
C ILE A 21 24.17 -44.89 -33.30
N SER A 22 24.74 -45.20 -34.46
CA SER A 22 26.01 -45.90 -34.56
C SER A 22 27.01 -45.06 -35.34
N LYS A 23 28.17 -44.86 -34.71
CA LYS A 23 29.48 -44.62 -35.33
C LYS A 23 29.63 -43.32 -36.12
N SER A 24 30.39 -42.37 -35.56
CA SER A 24 31.80 -42.14 -35.95
C SER A 24 32.24 -40.73 -35.56
N LEU A 25 33.24 -40.61 -34.69
CA LEU A 25 34.37 -39.70 -34.95
C LEU A 25 35.57 -40.12 -34.11
N ARG A 26 36.69 -40.29 -34.80
CA ARG A 26 37.98 -40.78 -34.29
C ARG A 26 38.99 -39.65 -34.48
N TYR A 27 39.84 -39.48 -33.46
CA TYR A 27 41.16 -38.83 -33.41
C TYR A 27 41.26 -37.29 -33.45
N LEU A 28 41.75 -36.71 -32.35
CA LEU A 28 43.13 -36.22 -32.26
C LEU A 28 43.61 -36.22 -30.79
N LEU A 29 44.91 -36.45 -30.63
CA LEU A 29 45.66 -36.96 -29.49
C LEU A 29 46.55 -35.84 -28.92
N VAL A 30 46.55 -35.62 -27.60
CA VAL A 30 47.69 -35.00 -26.88
C VAL A 30 47.86 -35.68 -25.51
N ILE A 31 49.11 -36.03 -25.24
CA ILE A 31 49.62 -36.90 -24.19
C ILE A 31 49.90 -36.08 -22.91
N GLY A 32 49.53 -36.63 -21.75
CA GLY A 32 49.94 -36.13 -20.43
C GLY A 32 50.00 -37.31 -19.45
N THR A 33 51.20 -37.56 -18.93
CA THR A 33 51.67 -38.74 -18.18
C THR A 33 50.94 -39.04 -16.87
N ILE A 34 50.66 -40.33 -16.61
CA ILE A 34 50.09 -40.87 -15.36
C ILE A 34 51.20 -41.60 -14.57
N ALA A 35 51.35 -41.26 -13.29
CA ALA A 35 52.10 -42.06 -12.31
C ALA A 35 51.17 -43.08 -11.63
N PRO A 36 51.62 -44.31 -11.31
CA PRO A 36 50.76 -45.31 -10.68
C PRO A 36 50.64 -45.07 -9.17
N LEU A 37 49.40 -44.98 -8.66
CA LEU A 37 49.12 -45.13 -7.24
C LEU A 37 49.13 -46.62 -6.87
N THR A 38 49.99 -46.96 -5.93
CA THR A 38 50.00 -48.20 -5.16
C THR A 38 48.74 -48.33 -4.30
N SER A 39 48.13 -49.51 -4.32
CA SER A 39 46.98 -49.92 -3.52
C SER A 39 47.34 -50.09 -2.04
N LEU A 40 46.66 -49.37 -1.15
CA LEU A 40 46.56 -49.70 0.27
C LEU A 40 45.17 -50.30 0.55
N GLU A 41 45.17 -51.47 1.19
CA GLU A 41 43.98 -52.21 1.61
C GLU A 41 43.08 -51.38 2.54
N ALA A 42 41.77 -51.37 2.24
CA ALA A 42 40.75 -50.76 3.08
C ALA A 42 40.40 -51.69 4.26
N ARG A 43 40.60 -51.22 5.49
CA ARG A 43 39.92 -51.76 6.68
C ARG A 43 38.43 -51.39 6.61
N PRO A 44 37.50 -52.27 7.03
CA PRO A 44 36.10 -51.89 7.17
C PRO A 44 35.94 -50.93 8.35
N VAL A 45 35.55 -49.68 8.07
CA VAL A 45 35.15 -48.69 9.07
C VAL A 45 33.66 -48.90 9.36
N GLN A 46 33.33 -49.20 10.61
CA GLN A 46 31.97 -49.15 11.13
C GLN A 46 31.39 -47.74 10.96
N ALA A 47 30.23 -47.64 10.32
CA ALA A 47 29.50 -46.40 10.20
C ALA A 47 28.93 -46.00 11.57
N THR A 48 29.53 -45.01 12.23
CA THR A 48 28.87 -44.23 13.28
C THR A 48 27.87 -43.26 12.64
N PRO A 49 26.61 -43.20 13.10
CA PRO A 49 25.65 -42.22 12.61
C PRO A 49 26.05 -40.79 13.03
N PRO A 50 25.76 -39.76 12.22
CA PRO A 50 26.09 -38.38 12.54
C PRO A 50 25.27 -37.87 13.72
N SER A 51 25.99 -37.41 14.75
CA SER A 51 25.48 -36.66 15.89
C SER A 51 24.94 -35.30 15.41
N SER A 52 23.62 -35.18 15.33
CA SER A 52 22.90 -33.92 15.18
C SER A 52 22.43 -33.47 16.56
N ALA A 53 23.22 -32.63 17.23
CA ALA A 53 22.77 -31.90 18.41
C ALA A 53 22.23 -30.54 17.96
N ALA A 54 20.97 -30.54 17.54
CA ALA A 54 20.16 -29.32 17.50
C ALA A 54 19.99 -28.79 18.95
N PRO A 55 19.94 -27.46 19.18
CA PRO A 55 19.54 -26.95 20.49
C PRO A 55 18.14 -27.48 20.84
N PRO A 56 17.82 -27.72 22.13
CA PRO A 56 16.56 -28.31 22.52
C PRO A 56 15.41 -27.48 21.98
N LYS A 57 14.65 -28.07 21.06
CA LYS A 57 13.34 -27.58 20.66
C LYS A 57 12.47 -27.68 21.92
N GLU A 58 12.32 -26.58 22.65
CA GLU A 58 11.34 -26.49 23.71
C GLU A 58 10.01 -26.98 23.14
N ALA A 59 9.52 -28.06 23.72
CA ALA A 59 8.25 -28.64 23.35
C ALA A 59 7.19 -27.58 23.65
N ILE A 60 6.64 -26.97 22.60
CA ILE A 60 5.40 -26.22 22.68
C ILE A 60 4.35 -27.23 23.12
N ALA A 61 4.08 -27.27 24.42
CA ALA A 61 2.98 -28.04 24.96
C ALA A 61 1.70 -27.56 24.27
N PRO A 62 0.80 -28.47 23.85
CA PRO A 62 -0.52 -28.07 23.37
C PRO A 62 -1.18 -27.22 24.46
N ILE A 63 -1.49 -25.97 24.14
CA ILE A 63 -2.13 -25.04 25.06
C ILE A 63 -3.49 -25.66 25.41
N PRO A 64 -3.73 -26.07 26.67
CA PRO A 64 -5.06 -26.47 27.07
C PRO A 64 -5.94 -25.22 26.94
N ALA A 65 -7.05 -25.35 26.24
CA ALA A 65 -8.14 -24.38 26.25
C ALA A 65 -8.80 -24.40 27.64
N GLU A 66 -8.07 -23.95 28.67
CA GLU A 66 -8.65 -23.64 29.95
C GLU A 66 -9.14 -22.20 29.88
N SER A 67 -10.46 -22.06 29.82
CA SER A 67 -11.16 -20.88 30.31
C SER A 67 -10.78 -20.67 31.78
N LYS A 68 -9.62 -20.06 32.03
CA LYS A 68 -9.18 -19.77 33.39
C LYS A 68 -10.08 -18.69 33.95
N GLU A 69 -10.91 -19.12 34.89
CA GLU A 69 -11.89 -18.38 35.65
C GLU A 69 -11.27 -17.11 36.27
N TYR A 70 -12.06 -16.05 36.41
CA TYR A 70 -11.59 -14.79 36.98
C TYR A 70 -11.05 -15.01 38.40
N THR A 71 -9.86 -14.48 38.66
CA THR A 71 -9.21 -14.53 39.97
C THR A 71 -9.18 -13.14 40.59
N LEU A 72 -9.51 -13.06 41.87
CA LEU A 72 -9.55 -11.81 42.64
C LEU A 72 -8.16 -11.21 42.79
N GLY A 73 -8.08 -9.89 42.77
CA GLY A 73 -6.86 -9.17 43.09
C GLY A 73 -7.13 -7.75 43.58
N GLU A 74 -6.05 -7.02 43.88
CA GLU A 74 -6.14 -5.66 44.41
C GLU A 74 -7.04 -4.75 43.54
N GLY A 75 -7.86 -3.91 44.19
CA GLY A 75 -8.77 -3.00 43.51
C GLY A 75 -10.13 -3.60 43.11
N ASP A 76 -10.32 -4.92 43.24
CA ASP A 76 -11.64 -5.53 43.01
C ASP A 76 -12.64 -5.14 44.10
N LYS A 77 -13.85 -4.78 43.70
CA LYS A 77 -14.98 -4.61 44.61
C LYS A 77 -15.88 -5.83 44.55
N VAL A 78 -16.07 -6.50 45.67
CA VAL A 78 -16.87 -7.72 45.79
C VAL A 78 -18.04 -7.51 46.74
N ARG A 79 -19.16 -8.19 46.47
CA ARG A 79 -20.25 -8.36 47.42
C ARG A 79 -20.08 -9.69 48.12
N VAL A 80 -20.01 -9.66 49.44
CA VAL A 80 -20.00 -10.85 50.28
C VAL A 80 -21.37 -10.97 50.91
N THR A 81 -22.07 -12.06 50.62
CA THR A 81 -23.39 -12.36 51.16
C THR A 81 -23.29 -13.58 52.06
N ILE A 82 -23.64 -13.41 53.32
CA ILE A 82 -23.71 -14.49 54.30
C ILE A 82 -25.18 -14.83 54.53
N TYR A 83 -25.56 -16.07 54.24
CA TYR A 83 -26.96 -16.50 54.30
C TYR A 83 -27.54 -16.28 55.71
N GLN A 84 -28.72 -15.63 55.78
CA GLN A 84 -29.43 -15.28 57.01
C GLN A 84 -28.69 -14.36 57.99
N VAL A 85 -27.58 -13.74 57.58
CA VAL A 85 -26.82 -12.81 58.43
C VAL A 85 -26.50 -11.52 57.65
N ALA A 86 -27.49 -10.64 57.56
CA ALA A 86 -27.37 -9.38 56.82
C ALA A 86 -26.30 -8.45 57.41
N ASP A 87 -26.15 -8.43 58.74
CA ASP A 87 -25.20 -7.54 59.45
C ASP A 87 -23.72 -7.84 59.14
N LEU A 88 -23.42 -9.04 58.65
CA LEU A 88 -22.08 -9.46 58.25
C LEU A 88 -21.91 -9.51 56.71
N SER A 89 -22.99 -9.20 55.98
CA SER A 89 -22.99 -9.11 54.53
C SER A 89 -22.72 -7.67 54.10
N GLY A 90 -22.10 -7.47 52.95
CA GLY A 90 -21.80 -6.13 52.47
C GLY A 90 -20.90 -6.09 51.24
N ASP A 91 -20.54 -4.87 50.87
CA ASP A 91 -19.65 -4.59 49.75
C ASP A 91 -18.25 -4.30 50.30
N PHE A 92 -17.26 -5.04 49.84
CA PHE A 92 -15.88 -4.96 50.32
C PHE A 92 -14.91 -4.73 49.15
N LEU A 93 -13.86 -3.97 49.42
CA LEU A 93 -12.77 -3.71 48.48
C LEU A 93 -11.58 -4.60 48.81
N VAL A 94 -11.00 -5.24 47.81
CA VAL A 94 -9.72 -5.94 47.96
C VAL A 94 -8.60 -4.89 48.06
N LEU A 95 -7.93 -4.86 49.21
CA LEU A 95 -6.87 -3.91 49.51
C LEU A 95 -5.58 -4.21 48.73
N ALA A 96 -4.62 -3.27 48.73
CA ALA A 96 -3.33 -3.39 48.04
C ALA A 96 -2.46 -4.55 48.56
N ASP A 97 -2.71 -5.04 49.78
CA ASP A 97 -2.06 -6.25 50.31
C ASP A 97 -2.76 -7.54 49.86
N GLY A 98 -3.77 -7.44 48.99
CA GLY A 98 -4.57 -8.56 48.47
C GLY A 98 -5.57 -9.15 49.46
N THR A 99 -5.92 -8.43 50.53
CA THR A 99 -6.85 -8.89 51.56
C THR A 99 -8.23 -8.22 51.50
N LEU A 100 -9.25 -8.91 52.02
CA LEU A 100 -10.56 -8.36 52.34
C LEU A 100 -10.66 -8.13 53.86
N THR A 101 -11.04 -6.94 54.27
CA THR A 101 -11.35 -6.64 55.68
C THR A 101 -12.82 -6.92 55.96
N LEU A 102 -13.09 -7.93 56.77
CA LEU A 102 -14.43 -8.43 57.04
C LEU A 102 -14.76 -8.35 58.54
N PRO A 103 -16.04 -8.12 58.93
CA PRO A 103 -16.44 -8.11 60.32
C PRO A 103 -16.13 -9.43 61.03
N LEU A 104 -15.72 -9.37 62.30
CA LEU A 104 -15.37 -10.51 63.18
C LEU A 104 -14.10 -11.30 62.78
N ILE A 105 -13.83 -11.51 61.49
CA ILE A 105 -12.70 -12.34 61.02
C ILE A 105 -11.50 -11.52 60.53
N GLY A 106 -11.61 -10.19 60.48
CA GLY A 106 -10.52 -9.27 60.14
C GLY A 106 -10.08 -9.39 58.68
N SER A 107 -8.77 -9.22 58.44
CA SER A 107 -8.18 -9.27 57.09
C SER A 107 -7.96 -10.71 56.63
N VAL A 108 -8.54 -11.08 55.48
CA VAL A 108 -8.38 -12.39 54.86
C VAL A 108 -7.78 -12.24 53.47
N LYS A 109 -6.66 -12.93 53.20
CA LYS A 109 -6.01 -12.95 51.89
C LYS A 109 -6.91 -13.66 50.86
N VAL A 110 -7.21 -12.97 49.76
CA VAL A 110 -8.03 -13.49 48.66
C VAL A 110 -7.38 -13.34 47.28
N GLU A 111 -6.22 -12.67 47.21
CA GLU A 111 -5.48 -12.50 45.96
C GLU A 111 -5.17 -13.84 45.29
N GLY A 112 -5.48 -13.92 44.01
CA GLY A 112 -5.29 -15.11 43.17
C GLY A 112 -6.35 -16.19 43.35
N MET A 113 -7.32 -16.03 44.26
CA MET A 113 -8.42 -16.98 44.46
C MET A 113 -9.56 -16.72 43.49
N THR A 114 -10.29 -17.76 43.10
CA THR A 114 -11.60 -17.56 42.43
C THR A 114 -12.64 -17.07 43.45
N VAL A 115 -13.76 -16.52 42.95
CA VAL A 115 -14.88 -16.10 43.83
C VAL A 115 -15.42 -17.28 44.68
N THR A 116 -15.38 -18.49 44.12
CA THR A 116 -15.82 -19.71 44.78
C THR A 116 -14.84 -20.13 45.89
N GLU A 117 -13.54 -20.11 45.59
CA GLU A 117 -12.48 -20.41 46.58
C GLU A 117 -12.46 -19.38 47.71
N ALA A 118 -12.65 -18.10 47.38
CA ALA A 118 -12.78 -17.04 48.36
C ALA A 118 -13.98 -17.29 49.27
N GLY A 119 -15.17 -17.58 48.72
CA GLY A 119 -16.36 -17.91 49.49
C GLY A 119 -16.15 -19.08 50.47
N GLN A 120 -15.51 -20.16 50.02
CA GLN A 120 -15.18 -21.31 50.87
C GLN A 120 -14.20 -20.94 51.99
N THR A 121 -13.18 -20.15 51.67
CA THR A 121 -12.18 -19.67 52.63
C THR A 121 -12.83 -18.78 53.71
N LEU A 122 -13.70 -17.86 53.29
CA LEU A 122 -14.45 -17.01 54.20
C LEU A 122 -15.42 -17.82 55.08
N ALA A 123 -16.16 -18.76 54.49
CA ALA A 123 -17.07 -19.63 55.25
C ALA A 123 -16.31 -20.40 56.34
N LYS A 124 -15.12 -20.93 56.03
CA LYS A 124 -14.26 -21.60 57.02
C LYS A 124 -13.85 -20.68 58.16
N ARG A 125 -13.45 -19.43 57.87
CA ARG A 125 -13.07 -18.44 58.89
C ARG A 125 -14.24 -18.04 59.79
N TYR A 126 -15.45 -17.95 59.24
CA TYR A 126 -16.65 -17.60 60.01
C TYR A 126 -17.18 -18.73 60.92
N THR A 127 -16.70 -19.97 60.80
CA THR A 127 -17.18 -21.09 61.64
C THR A 127 -16.95 -20.90 63.14
N THR A 128 -16.00 -20.05 63.53
CA THR A 128 -15.76 -19.69 64.94
C THR A 128 -16.90 -18.85 65.54
N TYR A 129 -17.67 -18.16 64.69
CA TYR A 129 -18.71 -17.21 65.09
C TYR A 129 -20.12 -17.65 64.67
N LEU A 130 -20.24 -18.43 63.58
CA LEU A 130 -21.51 -18.85 62.99
C LEU A 130 -21.60 -20.38 62.89
N LYS A 131 -22.79 -20.94 63.16
CA LYS A 131 -23.07 -22.36 62.92
C LYS A 131 -23.40 -22.58 61.45
N ARG A 132 -22.56 -23.32 60.73
CA ARG A 132 -22.73 -23.66 59.29
C ARG A 132 -22.92 -22.43 58.38
N PRO A 133 -21.95 -21.49 58.33
CA PRO A 133 -22.07 -20.32 57.47
C PRO A 133 -22.04 -20.72 55.99
N VAL A 134 -22.96 -20.17 55.21
CA VAL A 134 -22.95 -20.24 53.74
C VAL A 134 -22.59 -18.85 53.24
N VAL A 135 -21.41 -18.71 52.63
CA VAL A 135 -20.87 -17.44 52.14
C VAL A 135 -20.78 -17.48 50.62
N THR A 136 -21.39 -16.49 49.98
CA THR A 136 -21.32 -16.28 48.53
C THR A 136 -20.57 -14.98 48.27
N VAL A 137 -19.58 -15.04 47.36
CA VAL A 137 -18.84 -13.87 46.90
C VAL A 137 -19.21 -13.63 45.44
N SER A 138 -19.56 -12.40 45.10
CA SER A 138 -19.75 -11.97 43.71
C SER A 138 -18.96 -10.70 43.43
N ILE A 139 -18.49 -10.53 42.20
CA ILE A 139 -17.78 -9.32 41.77
C ILE A 139 -18.82 -8.26 41.45
N LEU A 140 -18.67 -7.07 42.05
CA LEU A 140 -19.48 -5.89 41.74
C LEU A 140 -18.80 -5.07 40.65
N THR A 141 -17.56 -4.67 40.92
CA THR A 141 -16.74 -3.88 40.00
C THR A 141 -15.38 -4.57 39.88
N PRO A 142 -15.03 -5.15 38.72
CA PRO A 142 -13.70 -5.69 38.50
C PRO A 142 -12.68 -4.55 38.39
N ARG A 143 -11.46 -4.81 38.82
CA ARG A 143 -10.36 -3.84 38.72
C ARG A 143 -10.04 -3.47 37.26
N PRO A 144 -9.60 -2.23 37.01
CA PRO A 144 -9.02 -1.87 35.71
C PRO A 144 -7.80 -2.74 35.40
N LEU A 145 -7.72 -3.22 34.16
CA LEU A 145 -6.59 -4.00 33.68
C LEU A 145 -5.56 -3.07 33.04
N GLN A 146 -4.30 -3.18 33.43
CA GLN A 146 -3.18 -2.49 32.78
C GLN A 146 -2.48 -3.42 31.83
N ILE A 147 -2.48 -3.08 30.53
CA ILE A 147 -1.87 -3.89 29.48
C ILE A 147 -0.90 -3.02 28.69
N ALA A 148 0.34 -3.49 28.53
CA ALA A 148 1.34 -2.83 27.71
C ALA A 148 1.34 -3.41 26.30
N ILE A 149 1.45 -2.56 25.28
CA ILE A 149 1.61 -2.98 23.88
C ILE A 149 2.77 -2.23 23.22
N ALA A 150 3.63 -2.97 22.52
CA ALA A 150 4.81 -2.45 21.85
C ALA A 150 5.06 -3.16 20.52
N GLY A 151 6.00 -2.63 19.73
CA GLY A 151 6.33 -3.13 18.40
C GLY A 151 5.50 -2.47 17.30
N GLU A 152 5.17 -3.23 16.26
CA GLU A 152 4.52 -2.76 15.02
C GLU A 152 3.02 -2.44 15.19
N VAL A 153 2.73 -1.44 16.01
CA VAL A 153 1.40 -0.86 16.22
C VAL A 153 1.40 0.64 16.00
N ASN A 154 0.23 1.22 15.77
CA ASN A 154 0.10 2.65 15.51
C ASN A 154 0.37 3.51 16.74
N ARG A 155 -0.07 3.09 17.93
CA ARG A 155 0.15 3.79 19.20
C ARG A 155 0.67 2.82 20.26
N PRO A 156 1.97 2.57 20.34
CA PRO A 156 2.54 1.78 21.43
C PRO A 156 2.38 2.51 22.77
N GLY A 157 2.28 1.76 23.87
CA GLY A 157 2.14 2.31 25.22
C GLY A 157 1.34 1.40 26.16
N THR A 158 1.03 1.93 27.33
CA THR A 158 0.19 1.24 28.32
C THR A 158 -1.26 1.67 28.18
N TYR A 159 -2.17 0.70 28.18
CA TYR A 159 -3.61 0.88 28.06
C TYR A 159 -4.30 0.38 29.33
N THR A 160 -5.18 1.20 29.88
CA THR A 160 -6.06 0.83 30.99
C THR A 160 -7.42 0.43 30.42
N ILE A 161 -7.87 -0.79 30.69
CA ILE A 161 -9.19 -1.28 30.29
C ILE A 161 -10.07 -1.47 31.52
N ASN A 162 -11.24 -0.84 31.50
CA ASN A 162 -12.27 -1.04 32.52
C ASN A 162 -13.23 -2.14 32.06
N PRO A 163 -13.25 -3.34 32.70
CA PRO A 163 -14.07 -4.46 32.23
C PRO A 163 -15.58 -4.27 32.40
N GLU A 164 -16.01 -3.26 33.17
CA GLU A 164 -17.43 -2.95 33.44
C GLU A 164 -18.26 -2.76 32.16
N GLN A 165 -17.67 -2.27 31.07
CA GLN A 165 -18.42 -1.96 29.85
C GLN A 165 -18.76 -3.18 29.00
N SER A 166 -18.09 -4.32 29.18
CA SER A 166 -18.20 -5.47 28.27
C SER A 166 -18.50 -6.81 28.95
N GLN A 167 -18.46 -6.88 30.30
CA GLN A 167 -18.63 -8.11 31.10
C GLN A 167 -17.75 -9.30 30.64
N LYS A 168 -16.75 -9.05 29.80
CA LYS A 168 -15.88 -10.04 29.17
C LYS A 168 -14.43 -9.60 29.32
N THR A 169 -13.56 -10.58 29.46
CA THR A 169 -12.11 -10.37 29.46
C THR A 169 -11.69 -9.79 28.10
N PRO A 170 -10.90 -8.71 28.06
CA PRO A 170 -10.48 -8.09 26.82
C PRO A 170 -9.65 -9.05 25.97
N LEU A 171 -9.84 -8.96 24.66
CA LEU A 171 -9.11 -9.79 23.69
C LEU A 171 -7.89 -9.05 23.11
N LEU A 172 -6.96 -9.83 22.54
CA LEU A 172 -5.76 -9.31 21.90
C LEU A 172 -6.11 -8.32 20.77
N THR A 173 -7.04 -8.69 19.90
CA THR A 173 -7.46 -7.82 18.78
C THR A 173 -8.11 -6.52 19.25
N GLU A 174 -8.87 -6.53 20.34
CA GLU A 174 -9.50 -5.34 20.92
C GLU A 174 -8.46 -4.34 21.42
N ILE A 175 -7.40 -4.82 22.06
CA ILE A 175 -6.28 -3.98 22.49
C ILE A 175 -5.51 -3.42 21.30
N ILE A 176 -5.27 -4.23 20.27
CA ILE A 176 -4.64 -3.77 19.03
C ILE A 176 -5.49 -2.66 18.39
N GLN A 177 -6.81 -2.82 18.31
CA GLN A 177 -7.72 -1.79 17.80
C GLN A 177 -7.67 -0.51 18.64
N LYS A 178 -7.68 -0.63 19.98
CA LYS A 178 -7.51 0.53 20.88
C LYS A 178 -6.17 1.23 20.66
N ALA A 179 -5.13 0.49 20.29
CA ALA A 179 -3.84 1.04 19.87
C ALA A 179 -3.84 1.68 18.47
N GLY A 180 -5.00 1.74 17.80
CA GLY A 180 -5.12 2.24 16.43
C GLY A 180 -4.69 1.21 15.38
N GLY A 181 -4.66 -0.08 15.74
CA GLY A 181 -4.33 -1.15 14.83
C GLY A 181 -2.83 -1.40 14.64
N VAL A 182 -2.50 -2.44 13.86
CA VAL A 182 -1.12 -2.79 13.50
C VAL A 182 -0.62 -2.00 12.29
N THR A 183 0.69 -1.84 12.17
CA THR A 183 1.29 -1.39 10.90
C THR A 183 1.25 -2.55 9.89
N THR A 184 1.27 -2.28 8.59
CA THR A 184 1.27 -3.37 7.59
C THR A 184 2.58 -4.15 7.48
N VAL A 185 3.59 -3.76 8.26
CA VAL A 185 4.88 -4.46 8.35
C VAL A 185 4.99 -5.31 9.61
N ALA A 186 3.91 -5.41 10.37
CA ALA A 186 3.80 -6.28 11.54
C ALA A 186 3.84 -7.76 11.16
N ASP A 187 4.60 -8.57 11.91
CA ASP A 187 4.46 -10.03 11.88
C ASP A 187 3.36 -10.48 12.84
N ILE A 188 2.11 -10.35 12.38
CA ILE A 188 0.94 -10.79 13.13
C ILE A 188 0.86 -12.32 13.30
N GLY A 189 1.74 -13.08 12.64
CA GLY A 189 1.87 -14.52 12.85
C GLY A 189 2.71 -14.91 14.06
N GLN A 190 3.43 -13.95 14.66
CA GLN A 190 4.40 -14.16 15.73
C GLN A 190 4.16 -13.18 16.90
N VAL A 191 2.90 -12.83 17.18
CA VAL A 191 2.58 -11.93 18.29
C VAL A 191 2.94 -12.59 19.61
N GLN A 192 3.65 -11.86 20.46
CA GLN A 192 4.14 -12.36 21.74
C GLN A 192 3.40 -11.69 22.88
N ILE A 193 2.85 -12.48 23.80
CA ILE A 193 2.23 -12.02 25.03
C ILE A 193 3.08 -12.55 26.19
N ARG A 194 3.68 -11.64 26.96
CA ARG A 194 4.40 -11.96 28.20
C ARG A 194 3.45 -11.75 29.36
N ARG A 195 3.25 -12.80 30.14
CA ARG A 195 2.33 -12.82 31.27
C ARG A 195 3.06 -13.27 32.53
N ASN A 196 2.99 -12.49 33.60
CA ASN A 196 3.52 -12.90 34.88
C ASN A 196 2.46 -13.72 35.65
N ILE A 197 2.79 -14.96 36.00
CA ILE A 197 1.96 -15.83 36.84
C ILE A 197 2.77 -16.24 38.06
N LYS A 198 2.39 -15.74 39.24
CA LYS A 198 3.05 -16.07 40.53
C LYS A 198 4.57 -15.83 40.52
N GLY A 199 5.04 -14.79 39.82
CA GLY A 199 6.46 -14.44 39.73
C GLY A 199 7.21 -15.15 38.61
N GLN A 200 6.57 -16.01 37.82
CA GLN A 200 7.15 -16.62 36.63
C GLN A 200 6.60 -15.96 35.36
N GLU A 201 7.49 -15.55 34.46
CA GLU A 201 7.10 -15.06 33.14
C GLU A 201 6.74 -16.23 32.22
N GLN A 202 5.50 -16.26 31.75
CA GLN A 202 5.02 -17.14 30.70
C GLN A 202 4.99 -16.37 29.38
N LEU A 203 5.63 -16.92 28.35
CA LEU A 203 5.51 -16.43 26.98
C LEU A 203 4.41 -17.21 26.25
N ILE A 204 3.41 -16.48 25.76
CA ILE A 204 2.31 -17.02 24.94
C ILE A 204 2.47 -16.43 23.54
N GLN A 205 2.40 -17.29 22.54
CA GLN A 205 2.52 -16.87 21.15
C GLN A 205 1.16 -16.99 20.45
N ALA A 206 0.78 -15.94 19.72
CA ALA A 206 -0.46 -15.88 18.95
C ALA A 206 -0.17 -15.69 17.46
N ASN A 207 -0.89 -16.42 16.62
CA ASN A 207 -0.83 -16.32 15.17
C ASN A 207 -2.15 -15.78 14.61
N LEU A 208 -2.26 -14.46 14.53
CA LEU A 208 -3.47 -13.79 14.05
C LEU A 208 -3.73 -14.00 12.55
N TRP A 209 -2.78 -14.53 11.77
CA TRP A 209 -3.09 -14.97 10.41
C TRP A 209 -4.10 -16.11 10.40
N GLN A 210 -4.07 -17.01 11.38
CA GLN A 210 -5.08 -18.08 11.47
C GLN A 210 -6.46 -17.51 11.86
N LEU A 211 -6.51 -16.40 12.60
CA LEU A 211 -7.75 -15.68 12.84
C LEU A 211 -8.31 -15.07 11.54
N ILE A 212 -7.49 -14.36 10.77
CA ILE A 212 -7.93 -13.71 9.52
C ILE A 212 -8.27 -14.74 8.44
N GLN A 213 -7.43 -15.76 8.23
CA GLN A 213 -7.53 -16.68 7.10
C GLN A 213 -8.43 -17.89 7.38
N LYS A 214 -8.50 -18.34 8.64
CA LYS A 214 -9.23 -19.56 9.02
C LYS A 214 -10.37 -19.30 10.02
N GLY A 215 -10.50 -18.08 10.54
CA GLY A 215 -11.47 -17.77 11.59
C GLY A 215 -11.16 -18.43 12.93
N ASP A 216 -9.90 -18.84 13.18
CA ASP A 216 -9.53 -19.50 14.44
C ASP A 216 -9.49 -18.49 15.59
N LYS A 217 -10.58 -18.47 16.36
CA LYS A 217 -10.74 -17.59 17.53
C LYS A 217 -9.79 -17.91 18.67
N ASN A 218 -9.19 -19.11 18.71
CA ASN A 218 -8.24 -19.46 19.76
C ASN A 218 -6.95 -18.65 19.70
N GLN A 219 -6.69 -17.98 18.57
CA GLN A 219 -5.55 -17.07 18.41
C GLN A 219 -5.81 -15.69 18.99
N ASP A 220 -7.07 -15.34 19.25
CA ASP A 220 -7.42 -14.08 19.88
C ASP A 220 -7.38 -14.25 21.40
N ILE A 221 -6.15 -14.22 21.94
CA ILE A 221 -5.88 -14.57 23.33
C ILE A 221 -6.57 -13.57 24.27
N SER A 222 -7.29 -14.09 25.28
CA SER A 222 -7.82 -13.26 26.37
C SER A 222 -6.69 -12.73 27.25
N LEU A 223 -6.68 -11.41 27.44
CA LEU A 223 -5.64 -10.68 28.14
C LEU A 223 -5.94 -10.54 29.64
N ARG A 224 -4.89 -10.41 30.43
CA ARG A 224 -4.96 -10.23 31.89
C ARG A 224 -4.23 -8.97 32.30
N ASP A 225 -4.50 -8.56 33.54
CA ASP A 225 -3.75 -7.49 34.17
C ASP A 225 -2.25 -7.80 34.18
N GLY A 226 -1.43 -6.82 33.80
CA GLY A 226 0.02 -6.94 33.72
C GLY A 226 0.55 -7.64 32.46
N ASP A 227 -0.31 -8.04 31.51
CA ASP A 227 0.15 -8.61 30.24
C ASP A 227 0.94 -7.56 29.42
N SER A 228 2.06 -7.99 28.83
CA SER A 228 2.87 -7.19 27.90
C SER A 228 2.87 -7.83 26.52
N ILE A 229 2.34 -7.11 25.53
CA ILE A 229 2.20 -7.56 24.15
C ILE A 229 3.32 -6.93 23.32
N VAL A 230 4.02 -7.76 22.54
CA VAL A 230 5.01 -7.33 21.56
C VAL A 230 4.62 -7.88 20.21
N ILE A 231 4.47 -6.98 19.23
CA ILE A 231 4.20 -7.33 17.84
C ILE A 231 5.48 -7.11 17.03
N PRO A 232 6.19 -8.18 16.64
CA PRO A 232 7.45 -8.05 15.90
C PRO A 232 7.24 -7.47 14.50
N THR A 233 8.34 -7.03 13.91
CA THR A 233 8.40 -6.63 12.51
C THR A 233 8.62 -7.83 11.60
N LYS A 234 7.95 -7.88 10.45
CA LYS A 234 8.11 -8.92 9.44
C LYS A 234 9.41 -8.71 8.65
N THR A 235 10.22 -9.74 8.47
CA THR A 235 11.48 -9.62 7.70
C THR A 235 11.28 -9.56 6.19
N THR A 236 10.24 -10.23 5.68
CA THR A 236 9.93 -10.33 4.25
C THR A 236 8.46 -9.99 4.04
N LEU A 237 8.19 -9.00 3.20
CA LEU A 237 6.83 -8.55 2.90
C LEU A 237 6.34 -9.10 1.57
N SER A 238 5.09 -9.54 1.56
CA SER A 238 4.31 -9.78 0.33
C SER A 238 3.27 -8.68 0.17
N VAL A 239 3.13 -8.15 -1.04
CA VAL A 239 2.11 -7.13 -1.37
C VAL A 239 0.70 -7.62 -1.03
N GLY A 240 0.39 -8.89 -1.30
CA GLY A 240 -0.90 -9.48 -0.96
C GLY A 240 -1.17 -9.52 0.54
N GLU A 241 -0.17 -9.87 1.35
CA GLU A 241 -0.30 -9.89 2.82
C GLU A 241 -0.45 -8.47 3.38
N VAL A 242 0.30 -7.49 2.84
CA VAL A 242 0.18 -6.07 3.22
C VAL A 242 -1.26 -5.57 3.04
N ASN A 243 -1.89 -5.89 1.91
CA ASN A 243 -3.27 -5.49 1.65
C ASN A 243 -4.27 -6.21 2.54
N GLN A 244 -4.12 -7.54 2.68
CA GLN A 244 -5.01 -8.32 3.54
C GLN A 244 -4.95 -7.85 5.01
N LEU A 245 -3.75 -7.48 5.47
CA LEU A 245 -3.56 -6.96 6.82
C LEU A 245 -4.17 -5.57 6.98
N ALA A 246 -4.01 -4.69 5.99
CA ALA A 246 -4.60 -3.36 6.01
C ALA A 246 -6.14 -3.38 6.09
N ASP A 247 -6.78 -4.34 5.41
CA ASP A 247 -8.24 -4.53 5.42
C ASP A 247 -8.77 -5.22 6.68
N ALA A 248 -7.91 -5.78 7.53
CA ALA A 248 -8.32 -6.42 8.78
C ALA A 248 -8.93 -5.39 9.75
N ASN A 249 -9.90 -5.82 10.57
CA ASN A 249 -10.54 -4.94 11.55
C ASN A 249 -9.58 -4.40 12.64
N PHE A 250 -8.43 -5.05 12.84
CA PHE A 250 -7.33 -4.62 13.71
C PHE A 250 -6.09 -4.17 12.91
N GLY A 251 -6.26 -3.99 11.58
CA GLY A 251 -5.27 -3.56 10.60
C GLY A 251 -4.94 -2.07 10.68
N LEU A 252 -4.89 -1.38 9.54
CA LEU A 252 -4.58 0.06 9.53
C LEU A 252 -5.76 0.92 10.00
N ASP A 253 -5.49 1.91 10.86
CA ASP A 253 -6.45 2.99 11.16
C ASP A 253 -6.61 3.90 9.92
N SER A 254 -7.76 3.80 9.26
CA SER A 254 -8.07 4.51 8.02
C SER A 254 -8.71 5.87 8.23
N ASP A 255 -8.91 6.32 9.48
CA ASP A 255 -9.68 7.52 9.76
C ASP A 255 -8.85 8.81 9.73
N ARG A 256 -7.54 8.73 9.50
CA ARG A 256 -6.62 9.87 9.62
C ARG A 256 -5.96 10.23 8.29
N GLU A 257 -5.80 11.52 8.07
CA GLU A 257 -4.92 12.03 7.03
C GLU A 257 -3.48 11.59 7.29
N ILE A 258 -2.77 11.27 6.22
CA ILE A 258 -1.35 10.90 6.31
C ILE A 258 -0.49 11.84 5.48
N ASN A 259 0.75 12.05 5.91
CA ASN A 259 1.78 12.72 5.14
C ASN A 259 2.71 11.68 4.53
N VAL A 260 2.86 11.74 3.22
CA VAL A 260 3.74 10.85 2.46
C VAL A 260 4.67 11.70 1.60
N THR A 261 5.85 11.18 1.30
CA THR A 261 6.81 11.83 0.41
C THR A 261 6.79 11.13 -0.93
N VAL A 262 6.57 11.87 -2.03
CA VAL A 262 6.57 11.31 -3.38
C VAL A 262 7.75 11.91 -4.16
N VAL A 263 8.63 11.07 -4.68
CA VAL A 263 9.85 11.49 -5.39
C VAL A 263 10.09 10.70 -6.67
N GLY A 264 10.95 11.23 -7.54
CA GLY A 264 11.29 10.63 -8.83
C GLY A 264 10.44 11.20 -9.97
N GLU A 265 9.93 10.33 -10.84
CA GLU A 265 9.36 10.68 -12.13
C GLU A 265 7.87 11.07 -12.08
N VAL A 266 7.60 12.06 -11.22
CA VAL A 266 6.29 12.71 -11.01
C VAL A 266 6.38 14.22 -11.26
N TYR A 267 5.24 14.88 -11.47
CA TYR A 267 5.20 16.33 -11.78
C TYR A 267 5.51 17.23 -10.58
N ARG A 268 5.05 16.86 -9.38
CA ARG A 268 5.25 17.63 -8.14
C ARG A 268 5.90 16.75 -7.07
N PRO A 269 7.23 16.52 -7.13
CA PRO A 269 7.93 15.79 -6.08
C PRO A 269 7.91 16.59 -4.78
N GLY A 270 7.89 15.90 -3.64
CA GLY A 270 7.87 16.48 -2.31
C GLY A 270 6.88 15.79 -1.36
N SER A 271 6.63 16.42 -0.22
CA SER A 271 5.69 15.92 0.78
C SER A 271 4.25 16.29 0.41
N HIS A 272 3.35 15.32 0.50
CA HIS A 272 1.93 15.44 0.17
C HIS A 272 1.09 14.92 1.32
N ARG A 273 0.02 15.66 1.62
CA ARG A 273 -1.01 15.25 2.58
C ARG A 273 -2.11 14.51 1.83
N ILE A 274 -2.34 13.26 2.22
CA ILE A 274 -3.33 12.38 1.59
C ILE A 274 -4.49 12.18 2.55
N VAL A 275 -5.68 12.53 2.08
CA VAL A 275 -6.92 12.38 2.83
C VAL A 275 -7.56 11.04 2.45
N PRO A 276 -7.83 10.13 3.40
CA PRO A 276 -8.56 8.89 3.13
C PRO A 276 -9.87 9.14 2.39
N ASN A 277 -10.16 8.31 1.39
CA ASN A 277 -11.41 8.42 0.64
C ASN A 277 -12.60 8.11 1.56
N GLN A 278 -13.56 9.03 1.62
CA GLN A 278 -14.81 8.81 2.35
C GLN A 278 -15.76 7.97 1.49
N VAL A 279 -16.06 6.75 1.93
CA VAL A 279 -17.13 5.96 1.33
C VAL A 279 -18.39 6.21 2.15
N ASN A 280 -19.33 6.97 1.58
CA ASN A 280 -20.65 7.15 2.16
C ASN A 280 -21.39 5.81 2.11
N THR A 281 -21.34 5.02 3.18
CA THR A 281 -22.21 3.85 3.30
C THR A 281 -23.61 4.31 3.70
N VAL A 282 -24.56 4.12 2.80
CA VAL A 282 -26.00 4.24 3.11
C VAL A 282 -26.37 3.02 3.92
N THR A 283 -26.38 3.15 5.23
CA THR A 283 -27.01 2.17 6.13
C THR A 283 -28.32 2.76 6.65
N THR A 284 -29.34 1.91 6.68
CA THR A 284 -30.75 2.21 6.99
C THR A 284 -30.90 3.16 8.19
N GLU A 285 -31.66 4.23 7.96
CA GLU A 285 -32.16 5.37 8.77
C GLU A 285 -31.50 5.82 10.10
N ASP A 286 -30.77 5.01 10.87
CA ASP A 286 -30.36 5.39 12.24
C ASP A 286 -28.87 5.26 12.57
N ASN A 287 -28.01 4.91 11.60
CA ASN A 287 -26.57 4.91 11.86
C ASN A 287 -25.75 5.16 10.59
N ARG A 288 -25.40 6.43 10.31
CA ARG A 288 -24.47 6.79 9.23
C ARG A 288 -23.03 6.50 9.65
N GLY A 289 -22.58 5.26 9.49
CA GLY A 289 -21.16 4.95 9.58
C GLY A 289 -20.46 5.50 8.34
N ILE A 290 -19.52 6.45 8.48
CA ILE A 290 -18.60 6.80 7.40
C ILE A 290 -17.47 5.78 7.44
N ARG A 291 -17.41 4.85 6.48
CA ARG A 291 -16.23 4.02 6.32
C ARG A 291 -15.21 4.78 5.49
N ARG A 292 -14.08 5.16 6.09
CA ARG A 292 -12.96 5.75 5.36
C ARG A 292 -12.08 4.63 4.85
N GLN A 293 -11.73 4.68 3.56
CA GLN A 293 -10.78 3.74 2.97
C GLN A 293 -9.36 4.29 3.15
N PRO A 294 -8.39 3.50 3.63
CA PRO A 294 -7.04 4.00 3.84
C PRO A 294 -6.44 4.56 2.54
N ALA A 295 -5.54 5.53 2.69
CA ALA A 295 -4.88 6.18 1.58
C ALA A 295 -4.10 5.17 0.72
N ARG A 296 -4.17 5.32 -0.60
CA ARG A 296 -3.55 4.40 -1.57
C ARG A 296 -2.39 5.04 -2.32
N LEU A 297 -1.52 4.19 -2.87
CA LEU A 297 -0.37 4.59 -3.66
C LEU A 297 -0.76 5.45 -4.88
N THR A 298 -1.74 5.02 -5.66
CA THR A 298 -2.21 5.77 -6.84
C THR A 298 -2.76 7.15 -6.46
N GLN A 299 -3.42 7.28 -5.31
CA GLN A 299 -3.92 8.54 -4.78
C GLN A 299 -2.78 9.51 -4.45
N ALA A 300 -1.71 9.01 -3.82
CA ALA A 300 -0.53 9.83 -3.54
C ALA A 300 0.15 10.33 -4.83
N ILE A 301 0.23 9.47 -5.84
CA ILE A 301 0.78 9.83 -7.16
C ILE A 301 -0.10 10.90 -7.83
N GLN A 302 -1.42 10.76 -7.80
CA GLN A 302 -2.34 11.78 -8.32
C GLN A 302 -2.17 13.13 -7.61
N GLN A 303 -1.99 13.10 -6.30
CA GLN A 303 -1.78 14.32 -5.51
C GLN A 303 -0.43 14.99 -5.81
N ALA A 304 0.58 14.18 -6.16
CA ALA A 304 1.84 14.62 -6.73
C ALA A 304 1.73 15.12 -8.20
N GLY A 305 0.51 15.31 -8.72
CA GLY A 305 0.27 15.79 -10.08
C GLY A 305 0.35 14.70 -11.16
N GLY A 306 0.45 13.43 -10.77
CA GLY A 306 0.54 12.28 -11.66
C GLY A 306 1.97 11.95 -12.10
N ILE A 307 2.10 10.81 -12.78
CA ILE A 307 3.36 10.34 -13.37
C ILE A 307 3.76 11.14 -14.62
N LYS A 308 5.05 11.27 -14.87
CA LYS A 308 5.58 11.77 -16.14
C LYS A 308 5.68 10.63 -17.17
N PRO A 309 5.81 10.95 -18.48
CA PRO A 309 5.85 9.93 -19.55
C PRO A 309 7.01 8.92 -19.46
N LEU A 310 8.06 9.25 -18.70
CA LEU A 310 9.26 8.42 -18.50
C LEU A 310 9.24 7.59 -17.22
N ALA A 311 8.13 7.61 -16.47
CA ALA A 311 8.05 6.89 -15.20
C ALA A 311 8.11 5.37 -15.42
N ASP A 312 9.01 4.69 -14.70
CA ASP A 312 9.02 3.24 -14.60
C ASP A 312 8.03 2.78 -13.52
N ILE A 313 6.80 2.49 -13.96
CA ILE A 313 5.75 2.04 -13.05
C ILE A 313 5.81 0.55 -12.71
N ARG A 314 6.76 -0.22 -13.29
CA ARG A 314 7.00 -1.63 -12.92
C ARG A 314 7.89 -1.77 -11.69
N GLN A 315 8.66 -0.72 -11.39
CA GLN A 315 9.70 -0.73 -10.35
C GLN A 315 9.44 0.36 -9.30
N VAL A 316 8.17 0.69 -9.04
CA VAL A 316 7.81 1.63 -7.98
C VAL A 316 8.24 1.05 -6.63
N GLN A 317 8.74 1.89 -5.75
CA GLN A 317 9.22 1.48 -4.44
C GLN A 317 8.54 2.31 -3.38
N VAL A 318 7.97 1.66 -2.37
CA VAL A 318 7.52 2.32 -1.16
C VAL A 318 8.51 2.00 -0.06
N LEU A 319 9.19 3.03 0.43
CA LEU A 319 10.05 2.95 1.61
C LEU A 319 9.22 3.29 2.84
N ARG A 320 9.21 2.38 3.80
CA ARG A 320 8.43 2.50 5.02
C ARG A 320 9.33 2.31 6.22
N TYR A 321 9.23 3.21 7.19
CA TYR A 321 9.93 3.06 8.45
C TYR A 321 9.16 2.11 9.38
N THR A 322 9.89 1.19 9.95
CA THR A 322 9.43 0.32 11.04
C THR A 322 9.59 1.04 12.37
N ARG A 323 8.99 0.49 13.42
CA ARG A 323 9.04 1.09 14.76
C ARG A 323 10.41 1.00 15.42
N ASP A 324 11.25 0.08 14.96
CA ASP A 324 12.67 0.01 15.36
C ASP A 324 13.58 1.01 14.60
N GLY A 325 13.01 1.80 13.68
CA GLY A 325 13.73 2.81 12.89
C GLY A 325 14.39 2.28 11.63
N SER A 326 14.32 0.97 11.35
CA SER A 326 14.77 0.42 10.09
C SER A 326 13.84 0.80 8.92
N GLN A 327 14.33 0.65 7.69
CA GLN A 327 13.54 0.92 6.48
C GLN A 327 13.22 -0.38 5.77
N GLN A 328 11.95 -0.57 5.45
CA GLN A 328 11.49 -1.64 4.58
C GLN A 328 11.17 -1.10 3.20
N LYS A 329 11.69 -1.81 2.20
CA LYS A 329 11.50 -1.50 0.79
C LYS A 329 10.46 -2.45 0.21
N ILE A 330 9.31 -1.89 -0.15
CA ILE A 330 8.19 -2.63 -0.74
C ILE A 330 8.22 -2.40 -2.25
N PRO A 331 8.60 -3.40 -3.06
CA PRO A 331 8.52 -3.28 -4.51
C PRO A 331 7.05 -3.36 -4.95
N VAL A 332 6.66 -2.47 -5.85
CA VAL A 332 5.29 -2.39 -6.37
C VAL A 332 5.32 -2.29 -7.89
N ASP A 333 4.55 -3.14 -8.54
CA ASP A 333 4.36 -3.15 -9.99
C ASP A 333 2.98 -2.56 -10.34
N LEU A 334 2.91 -1.25 -10.53
CA LEU A 334 1.69 -0.56 -10.97
C LEU A 334 1.35 -0.82 -12.45
N TRP A 335 2.25 -1.39 -13.25
CA TRP A 335 1.92 -1.78 -14.63
C TRP A 335 0.87 -2.89 -14.64
N SER A 336 0.97 -3.84 -13.72
CA SER A 336 0.00 -4.93 -13.56
C SER A 336 -1.43 -4.43 -13.29
N LEU A 337 -1.59 -3.28 -12.62
CA LEU A 337 -2.88 -2.62 -12.43
C LEU A 337 -3.50 -2.17 -13.75
N LEU A 338 -2.68 -1.64 -14.67
CA LEU A 338 -3.16 -1.17 -15.98
C LEU A 338 -3.41 -2.31 -16.97
N GLU A 339 -2.52 -3.31 -16.99
CA GLU A 339 -2.57 -4.40 -17.96
C GLU A 339 -3.55 -5.50 -17.56
N LYS A 340 -3.56 -5.89 -16.27
CA LYS A 340 -4.31 -7.04 -15.75
C LYS A 340 -5.46 -6.63 -14.83
N GLY A 341 -5.56 -5.35 -14.46
CA GLY A 341 -6.52 -4.90 -13.46
C GLY A 341 -6.17 -5.39 -12.05
N ASP A 342 -4.90 -5.70 -11.77
CA ASP A 342 -4.47 -6.17 -10.45
C ASP A 342 -4.52 -5.03 -9.42
N ILE A 343 -5.62 -4.97 -8.69
CA ILE A 343 -5.86 -3.97 -7.64
C ILE A 343 -4.94 -4.14 -6.43
N THR A 344 -4.30 -5.31 -6.26
CA THR A 344 -3.40 -5.55 -5.13
C THR A 344 -2.10 -4.76 -5.26
N SER A 345 -1.74 -4.36 -6.48
CA SER A 345 -0.60 -3.50 -6.74
C SER A 345 -0.81 -2.06 -6.24
N ASP A 346 -2.04 -1.63 -6.00
CA ASP A 346 -2.31 -0.31 -5.42
C ASP A 346 -2.31 -0.37 -3.88
N ILE A 347 -1.11 -0.50 -3.31
CA ILE A 347 -0.93 -0.74 -1.89
C ILE A 347 -1.43 0.42 -1.01
N PHE A 348 -1.80 0.08 0.22
CA PHE A 348 -2.11 1.09 1.24
C PHE A 348 -0.85 1.77 1.76
N LEU A 349 -0.94 3.08 1.94
CA LEU A 349 0.11 3.93 2.47
C LEU A 349 -0.09 4.19 3.97
N GLN A 350 1.00 4.54 4.64
CA GLN A 350 1.09 4.89 6.05
C GLN A 350 1.77 6.24 6.23
N GLU A 351 1.61 6.82 7.42
CA GLU A 351 2.30 8.04 7.81
C GLU A 351 3.82 7.89 7.65
N GLY A 352 4.44 8.84 6.96
CA GLY A 352 5.89 8.88 6.77
C GLY A 352 6.42 8.02 5.62
N ASP A 353 5.55 7.32 4.87
CA ASP A 353 5.97 6.56 3.69
C ASP A 353 6.65 7.45 2.65
N THR A 354 7.68 6.91 1.99
CA THR A 354 8.31 7.52 0.82
C THR A 354 8.06 6.69 -0.42
N VAL A 355 7.30 7.24 -1.37
CA VAL A 355 7.04 6.66 -2.67
C VAL A 355 8.11 7.14 -3.66
N ILE A 356 8.83 6.20 -4.25
CA ILE A 356 9.86 6.45 -5.25
C ILE A 356 9.39 5.89 -6.58
N ILE A 357 9.30 6.76 -7.58
CA ILE A 357 8.95 6.43 -8.96
C ILE A 357 10.23 6.56 -9.80
N PRO A 358 10.89 5.48 -10.19
CA PRO A 358 12.11 5.57 -11.00
C PRO A 358 11.84 6.11 -12.41
N THR A 359 12.90 6.58 -13.07
CA THR A 359 12.88 6.87 -14.51
C THR A 359 13.24 5.60 -15.28
N ALA A 360 12.45 5.24 -16.28
CA ALA A 360 12.75 4.11 -17.15
C ALA A 360 13.94 4.43 -18.07
N THR A 361 14.78 3.43 -18.34
CA THR A 361 15.87 3.55 -19.32
C THR A 361 15.36 3.55 -20.75
N GLU A 362 14.31 2.77 -21.04
CA GLU A 362 13.66 2.68 -22.34
C GLU A 362 12.15 2.48 -22.15
N ILE A 363 11.33 3.20 -22.93
CA ILE A 363 9.86 3.05 -22.97
C ILE A 363 9.42 3.02 -24.42
N SER A 364 8.56 2.05 -24.77
CA SER A 364 7.98 1.98 -26.11
C SER A 364 6.94 3.09 -26.34
N ALA A 365 6.74 3.52 -27.59
CA ALA A 365 5.75 4.56 -27.90
C ALA A 365 4.33 4.20 -27.42
N LYS A 366 3.93 2.92 -27.56
CA LYS A 366 2.64 2.39 -27.12
C LYS A 366 2.48 2.39 -25.59
N GLU A 367 3.56 2.12 -24.89
CA GLU A 367 3.57 2.15 -23.43
C GLU A 367 3.41 3.57 -22.90
N SER A 368 4.15 4.52 -23.47
CA SER A 368 4.03 5.94 -23.13
C SER A 368 2.59 6.47 -23.35
N GLU A 369 1.90 6.01 -24.39
CA GLU A 369 0.49 6.33 -24.62
C GLU A 369 -0.43 5.75 -23.54
N THR A 370 -0.21 4.49 -23.17
CA THR A 370 -0.95 3.84 -22.07
C THR A 370 -0.79 4.61 -20.76
N LEU A 371 0.46 5.00 -20.43
CA LEU A 371 0.78 5.79 -19.24
C LEU A 371 0.13 7.17 -19.25
N ALA A 372 0.05 7.83 -20.42
CA ALA A 372 -0.59 9.14 -20.55
C ALA A 372 -2.10 9.09 -20.24
N SER A 373 -2.73 7.93 -20.41
CA SER A 373 -4.15 7.70 -20.13
C SER A 373 -4.46 7.10 -18.76
N ALA A 374 -3.44 6.76 -17.96
CA ALA A 374 -3.61 6.10 -16.68
C ALA A 374 -4.41 6.96 -15.69
N SER A 375 -5.13 6.33 -14.76
CA SER A 375 -5.89 7.06 -13.72
C SER A 375 -4.99 7.91 -12.81
N PHE A 376 -3.72 7.57 -12.71
CA PHE A 376 -2.68 8.28 -11.96
C PHE A 376 -1.73 9.09 -12.87
N ALA A 377 -2.14 9.33 -14.12
CA ALA A 377 -1.56 10.34 -15.01
C ALA A 377 -2.04 11.75 -14.59
N PRO A 378 -1.39 12.84 -15.06
CA PRO A 378 -1.87 14.20 -14.80
C PRO A 378 -3.29 14.40 -15.35
N LYS A 379 -4.14 15.11 -14.60
CA LYS A 379 -5.55 15.42 -15.01
C LYS A 379 -5.64 16.31 -16.25
N THR A 380 -4.62 17.13 -16.48
CA THR A 380 -4.50 18.02 -17.64
C THR A 380 -3.09 17.94 -18.20
N ILE A 381 -2.98 18.15 -19.50
CA ILE A 381 -1.73 18.33 -20.22
C ILE A 381 -1.67 19.75 -20.77
N ASN A 382 -0.46 20.31 -20.79
CA ASN A 382 -0.18 21.61 -21.36
C ASN A 382 0.25 21.44 -22.80
N VAL A 383 -0.45 22.07 -23.73
CA VAL A 383 -0.08 22.11 -25.14
C VAL A 383 0.14 23.55 -25.53
N LYS A 384 1.21 23.83 -26.27
CA LYS A 384 1.48 25.19 -26.75
C LYS A 384 1.05 25.31 -28.21
N VAL A 385 0.05 26.13 -28.49
CA VAL A 385 -0.41 26.41 -29.86
C VAL A 385 0.12 27.78 -30.28
N VAL A 386 0.90 27.82 -31.35
CA VAL A 386 1.57 29.05 -31.84
C VAL A 386 1.33 29.25 -33.33
N GLY A 387 1.46 30.49 -33.79
CA GLY A 387 1.27 30.87 -35.19
C GLY A 387 -0.12 31.44 -35.46
N GLU A 388 -0.67 31.17 -36.64
CA GLU A 388 -1.90 31.80 -37.16
C GLU A 388 -3.18 31.14 -36.62
N VAL A 389 -3.35 31.15 -35.30
CA VAL A 389 -4.61 30.78 -34.62
C VAL A 389 -5.23 32.02 -33.97
N THR A 390 -6.52 31.97 -33.67
CA THR A 390 -7.21 33.13 -33.07
C THR A 390 -6.66 33.51 -31.69
N LYS A 391 -6.26 32.53 -30.86
CA LYS A 391 -5.69 32.74 -29.52
C LYS A 391 -4.43 31.89 -29.33
N PRO A 392 -3.26 32.34 -29.82
CA PRO A 392 -2.01 31.62 -29.61
C PRO A 392 -1.61 31.67 -28.13
N GLY A 393 -1.02 30.60 -27.63
CA GLY A 393 -0.60 30.48 -26.24
C GLY A 393 -0.51 29.04 -25.76
N THR A 394 -0.25 28.89 -24.46
CA THR A 394 -0.37 27.59 -23.80
C THR A 394 -1.83 27.36 -23.42
N ILE A 395 -2.35 26.19 -23.78
CA ILE A 395 -3.69 25.71 -23.42
C ILE A 395 -3.57 24.49 -22.51
N GLU A 396 -4.51 24.36 -21.58
CA GLU A 396 -4.66 23.18 -20.74
C GLU A 396 -5.79 22.33 -21.32
N VAL A 397 -5.50 21.07 -21.65
CA VAL A 397 -6.47 20.13 -22.22
C VAL A 397 -6.39 18.78 -21.48
N PRO A 398 -7.45 17.96 -21.48
CA PRO A 398 -7.38 16.62 -20.90
C PRO A 398 -6.32 15.75 -21.60
N PRO A 399 -5.77 14.71 -20.94
CA PRO A 399 -5.00 13.67 -21.62
C PRO A 399 -5.81 13.04 -22.76
N ASN A 400 -5.11 12.47 -23.75
CA ASN A 400 -5.70 11.92 -24.97
C ASN A 400 -6.44 12.93 -25.87
N THR A 401 -6.22 14.24 -25.67
CA THR A 401 -6.80 15.27 -26.54
C THR A 401 -6.19 15.20 -27.95
N PRO A 402 -7.01 15.06 -29.01
CA PRO A 402 -6.53 15.08 -30.39
C PRO A 402 -6.13 16.49 -30.84
N LEU A 403 -5.26 16.57 -31.87
CA LEU A 403 -4.74 17.81 -32.44
C LEU A 403 -5.84 18.83 -32.77
N ASN A 404 -6.93 18.39 -33.43
CA ASN A 404 -8.03 19.27 -33.82
C ASN A 404 -8.68 19.98 -32.62
N GLN A 405 -8.90 19.26 -31.52
CA GLN A 405 -9.52 19.80 -30.32
C GLN A 405 -8.63 20.86 -29.65
N ALA A 406 -7.31 20.69 -29.69
CA ALA A 406 -6.38 21.72 -29.23
C ALA A 406 -6.45 23.00 -30.06
N ILE A 407 -6.55 22.88 -31.39
CA ILE A 407 -6.69 24.04 -32.27
C ILE A 407 -8.03 24.75 -32.04
N LEU A 408 -9.13 23.99 -31.88
CA LEU A 408 -10.44 24.55 -31.51
C LEU A 408 -10.38 25.28 -30.16
N THR A 409 -9.67 24.71 -29.17
CA THR A 409 -9.47 25.32 -27.86
C THR A 409 -8.66 26.63 -27.97
N ALA A 410 -7.71 26.70 -28.91
CA ALA A 410 -6.97 27.91 -29.27
C ALA A 410 -7.79 28.91 -30.12
N GLY A 411 -9.11 28.72 -30.24
CA GLY A 411 -10.00 29.63 -30.95
C GLY A 411 -10.06 29.41 -32.46
N ASP A 412 -9.65 28.23 -32.94
CA ASP A 412 -9.62 27.84 -34.37
C ASP A 412 -8.56 28.60 -35.20
N PHE A 413 -8.39 28.22 -36.48
CA PHE A 413 -7.48 28.89 -37.41
C PHE A 413 -7.90 30.34 -37.69
N ASP A 414 -6.90 31.22 -37.89
CA ASP A 414 -7.16 32.53 -38.50
C ASP A 414 -7.62 32.32 -39.95
N LYS A 415 -8.93 32.48 -40.20
CA LYS A 415 -9.57 32.24 -41.52
C LYS A 415 -8.95 33.03 -42.67
N ARG A 416 -8.23 34.13 -42.39
CA ARG A 416 -7.62 34.99 -43.42
C ARG A 416 -6.15 34.68 -43.65
N ARG A 417 -5.43 34.26 -42.62
CA ARG A 417 -3.96 34.19 -42.65
C ARG A 417 -3.38 32.80 -42.43
N ALA A 418 -4.14 31.86 -41.89
CA ALA A 418 -3.64 30.54 -41.54
C ALA A 418 -3.64 29.57 -42.72
N ASN A 419 -2.66 28.67 -42.74
CA ASN A 419 -2.74 27.44 -43.53
C ASN A 419 -3.61 26.42 -42.77
N GLN A 420 -4.78 26.11 -43.32
CA GLN A 420 -5.75 25.17 -42.72
C GLN A 420 -5.50 23.72 -43.13
N SER A 421 -4.64 23.48 -44.13
CA SER A 421 -4.38 22.14 -44.66
C SER A 421 -3.26 21.42 -43.92
N THR A 422 -2.31 22.15 -43.36
CA THR A 422 -1.15 21.54 -42.67
C THR A 422 -0.79 22.25 -41.39
N VAL A 423 -0.38 21.46 -40.39
CA VAL A 423 0.13 21.94 -39.11
C VAL A 423 1.38 21.17 -38.74
N GLU A 424 2.35 21.85 -38.15
CA GLU A 424 3.59 21.22 -37.68
C GLU A 424 3.45 20.89 -36.19
N LEU A 425 3.56 19.62 -35.85
CA LEU A 425 3.63 19.14 -34.47
C LEU A 425 5.08 18.94 -34.07
N ILE A 426 5.48 19.66 -33.03
CA ILE A 426 6.81 19.59 -32.43
C ILE A 426 6.66 18.88 -31.08
N ARG A 427 7.30 17.72 -30.97
CA ARG A 427 7.24 16.87 -29.77
C ARG A 427 8.62 16.73 -29.16
N LEU A 428 8.73 17.03 -27.87
CA LEU A 428 9.94 16.75 -27.10
C LEU A 428 9.98 15.25 -26.79
N ASN A 429 10.98 14.57 -27.34
CA ASN A 429 11.22 13.18 -27.04
C ASN A 429 11.82 13.06 -25.62
N PRO A 430 11.58 11.93 -24.96
CA PRO A 430 12.14 11.64 -23.65
C PRO A 430 13.65 11.85 -23.50
N ASN A 431 14.42 11.63 -24.56
CA ASN A 431 15.87 11.81 -24.59
C ASN A 431 16.33 13.27 -24.80
N GLY A 432 15.42 14.25 -24.74
CA GLY A 432 15.69 15.67 -24.97
C GLY A 432 15.76 16.08 -26.43
N THR A 433 15.68 15.15 -27.39
CA THR A 433 15.59 15.49 -28.82
C THR A 433 14.19 15.95 -29.17
N VAL A 434 14.02 16.65 -30.30
CA VAL A 434 12.72 17.16 -30.73
C VAL A 434 12.35 16.53 -32.06
N THR A 435 11.16 15.93 -32.13
CA THR A 435 10.57 15.44 -33.38
C THR A 435 9.69 16.54 -33.97
N LYS A 436 9.87 16.84 -35.26
CA LYS A 436 9.02 17.77 -36.00
C LYS A 436 8.27 16.99 -37.08
N THR A 437 6.95 17.00 -37.02
CA THR A 437 6.09 16.24 -37.94
C THR A 437 5.08 17.18 -38.56
N SER A 438 5.11 17.29 -39.89
CA SER A 438 4.05 17.98 -40.65
C SER A 438 2.83 17.06 -40.79
N ILE A 439 1.70 17.51 -40.29
CA ILE A 439 0.43 16.79 -40.27
C ILE A 439 -0.49 17.43 -41.29
N ASN A 440 -0.98 16.63 -42.24
CA ASN A 440 -2.03 17.04 -43.16
C ASN A 440 -3.36 16.90 -42.44
N ILE A 441 -4.02 18.02 -42.18
CA ILE A 441 -5.18 18.04 -41.32
C ILE A 441 -6.41 17.63 -42.09
N ASP A 442 -7.18 16.71 -41.51
CA ASP A 442 -8.48 16.31 -42.01
C ASP A 442 -9.47 16.20 -40.85
N PHE A 443 -10.30 17.22 -40.67
CA PHE A 443 -11.31 17.28 -39.61
C PHE A 443 -12.51 16.35 -39.84
N SER A 444 -12.63 15.74 -41.02
CA SER A 444 -13.65 14.71 -41.26
C SER A 444 -13.27 13.36 -40.62
N GLN A 445 -11.99 13.16 -40.34
CA GLN A 445 -11.46 11.96 -39.70
C GLN A 445 -11.39 12.16 -38.19
N GLY A 446 -11.72 11.10 -37.44
CA GLY A 446 -11.61 11.06 -35.97
C GLY A 446 -10.15 11.06 -35.49
N ILE A 447 -9.85 10.33 -34.42
CA ILE A 447 -8.48 10.17 -33.92
C ILE A 447 -7.68 9.35 -34.95
N ASN A 448 -6.59 9.92 -35.47
CA ASN A 448 -5.76 9.27 -36.49
C ASN A 448 -4.31 9.79 -36.39
N GLU A 449 -3.31 8.92 -36.20
CA GLU A 449 -1.92 9.37 -36.05
C GLU A 449 -1.38 10.23 -37.19
N LYS A 450 -1.87 10.05 -38.43
CA LYS A 450 -1.36 10.75 -39.62
C LYS A 450 -2.00 12.10 -39.85
N THR A 451 -3.27 12.28 -39.45
CA THR A 451 -4.07 13.46 -39.78
C THR A 451 -4.61 14.19 -38.56
N ASN A 452 -4.73 13.52 -37.42
CA ASN A 452 -5.24 14.06 -36.16
C ASN A 452 -4.69 13.26 -34.94
N PRO A 453 -3.37 13.31 -34.68
CA PRO A 453 -2.75 12.54 -33.61
C PRO A 453 -3.16 13.04 -32.22
N ILE A 454 -3.04 12.15 -31.24
CA ILE A 454 -3.16 12.48 -29.83
C ILE A 454 -1.95 13.31 -29.39
N LEU A 455 -2.23 14.38 -28.64
CA LEU A 455 -1.23 15.28 -28.09
C LEU A 455 -0.68 14.76 -26.77
N ARG A 456 0.58 15.07 -26.52
CA ARG A 456 1.30 14.79 -25.27
C ARG A 456 1.54 16.09 -24.51
N ASN A 457 1.81 15.96 -23.21
CA ASN A 457 2.19 17.10 -22.41
C ASN A 457 3.45 17.76 -22.97
N ASN A 458 3.42 19.09 -23.07
CA ASN A 458 4.43 19.96 -23.66
C ASN A 458 4.61 19.83 -25.19
N ASP A 459 3.67 19.20 -25.91
CA ASP A 459 3.65 19.30 -27.37
C ASP A 459 3.46 20.76 -27.81
N VAL A 460 4.12 21.13 -28.90
CA VAL A 460 3.96 22.45 -29.54
C VAL A 460 3.33 22.25 -30.91
N VAL A 461 2.21 22.92 -31.12
CA VAL A 461 1.44 22.92 -32.36
C VAL A 461 1.70 24.24 -33.07
N VAL A 462 2.33 24.18 -34.24
CA VAL A 462 2.67 25.36 -35.04
C VAL A 462 1.74 25.44 -36.25
N VAL A 463 0.93 26.50 -36.30
CA VAL A 463 0.07 26.82 -37.42
C VAL A 463 0.76 27.85 -38.31
N HIS A 464 1.18 27.40 -39.50
CA HIS A 464 1.88 28.26 -40.45
C HIS A 464 0.93 29.20 -41.20
N ARG A 465 1.51 30.23 -41.83
CA ARG A 465 0.80 31.18 -42.68
C ARG A 465 0.36 30.55 -44.00
N SER A 466 -0.73 31.06 -44.57
CA SER A 466 -1.17 30.73 -45.93
C SER A 466 -0.24 31.35 -46.98
N GLY A 467 -0.09 30.70 -48.13
CA GLY A 467 0.80 31.17 -49.21
C GLY A 467 0.38 32.52 -49.83
N LEU A 468 -0.88 32.92 -49.68
CA LEU A 468 -1.36 34.23 -50.11
C LEU A 468 -0.99 35.34 -49.11
N ALA A 469 -1.01 35.05 -47.80
CA ALA A 469 -0.66 36.01 -46.76
C ALA A 469 0.85 36.33 -46.73
N SER A 470 1.71 35.35 -47.04
CA SER A 470 3.16 35.58 -47.14
C SER A 470 3.56 36.44 -48.35
N ALA A 471 2.78 36.40 -49.45
CA ALA A 471 3.02 37.17 -50.67
C ALA A 471 2.52 38.62 -50.58
N THR A 472 1.42 38.89 -49.87
CA THR A 472 0.89 40.26 -49.73
C THR A 472 1.72 41.13 -48.79
N ASP A 473 2.26 40.55 -47.71
CA ASP A 473 3.11 41.29 -46.78
C ASP A 473 4.45 41.67 -47.44
N THR A 474 5.04 40.77 -48.24
CA THR A 474 6.28 41.04 -48.99
C THR A 474 6.09 42.08 -50.09
N LEU A 475 4.94 42.08 -50.77
CA LEU A 475 4.58 43.16 -51.69
C LEU A 475 4.37 44.49 -50.95
N GLY A 476 3.76 44.46 -49.77
CA GLY A 476 3.56 45.64 -48.90
C GLY A 476 4.87 46.26 -48.41
N THR A 477 5.88 45.46 -48.04
CA THR A 477 7.19 45.97 -47.63
C THR A 477 8.02 46.47 -48.81
N VAL A 478 7.94 45.83 -49.99
CA VAL A 478 8.73 46.20 -51.17
C VAL A 478 8.16 47.41 -51.93
N LEU A 479 6.84 47.64 -51.87
CA LEU A 479 6.19 48.80 -52.49
C LEU A 479 6.11 50.03 -51.57
N SER A 480 6.51 49.90 -50.30
CA SER A 480 6.50 51.00 -49.32
C SER A 480 7.37 52.24 -49.63
N PRO A 481 8.40 52.21 -50.51
CA PRO A 481 9.03 53.45 -50.99
C PRO A 481 8.43 54.02 -52.28
N PHE A 482 7.51 53.31 -52.97
CA PHE A 482 6.99 53.75 -54.29
C PHE A 482 5.67 54.55 -54.22
N THR A 483 5.03 54.63 -53.06
CA THR A 483 3.86 55.51 -52.83
C THR A 483 4.23 56.98 -52.59
N GLY A 484 5.52 57.34 -52.66
CA GLY A 484 6.00 58.73 -52.61
C GLY A 484 6.16 59.42 -53.97
N LEU A 485 5.97 58.72 -55.10
CA LEU A 485 6.34 59.24 -56.44
C LEU A 485 5.16 59.52 -57.38
N THR A 486 3.91 59.36 -56.96
CA THR A 486 2.73 59.69 -57.78
C THR A 486 2.21 61.13 -57.56
N GLY A 487 2.86 61.92 -56.70
CA GLY A 487 2.54 63.34 -56.48
C GLY A 487 3.13 64.34 -57.50
N LEU A 488 3.89 63.88 -58.51
CA LEU A 488 4.61 64.77 -59.44
C LEU A 488 3.97 64.96 -60.83
N PHE A 489 2.81 64.38 -61.12
CA PHE A 489 2.19 64.46 -62.46
C PHE A 489 0.81 65.15 -62.55
N ASN A 490 0.37 65.89 -61.52
CA ASN A 490 -0.89 66.66 -61.57
C ASN A 490 -0.71 68.19 -61.47
N GLY A 491 0.47 68.72 -61.83
CA GLY A 491 0.80 70.16 -61.73
C GLY A 491 1.01 70.91 -63.06
N PHE A 492 0.69 70.36 -64.23
CA PHE A 492 1.13 70.95 -65.53
C PHE A 492 0.03 71.43 -66.49
N PHE A 493 -1.26 71.41 -66.12
CA PHE A 493 -2.33 71.97 -66.96
C PHE A 493 -3.31 72.84 -66.17
N ASN A 494 -2.80 73.96 -65.62
CA ASN A 494 -3.62 75.13 -65.29
C ASN A 494 -2.85 76.40 -65.69
N LEU A 495 -2.57 76.52 -66.99
CA LEU A 495 -2.20 77.79 -67.62
C LEU A 495 -2.76 77.74 -69.05
N PHE A 496 -3.98 78.26 -69.21
CA PHE A 496 -4.67 78.76 -70.42
C PHE A 496 -6.16 78.43 -70.38
N ARG A 497 -6.91 79.48 -70.01
CA ARG A 497 -8.35 79.75 -70.14
C ARG A 497 -9.25 79.41 -68.95
#